data_AF-A0A3B9VYA8-F1
#
_entry.id   AF-A0A3B9VYA8-F1
#
_cell.length_a   1.000
_cell.length_b   1.000
_cell.length_c   1.000
_cell.angle_alpha   90.00
_cell.angle_beta   90.00
_cell.angle_gamma   90.00
#
_symmetry.space_group_name_H-M   'P 1'
#
loop_
_entity.id
_entity.type
_entity.pdbx_description
1 polymer ?
#
loop_
_entity_poly.entity_id
_entity_poly.type
_entity_poly.pdbx_seq_one_letter_code
_entity_poly.pdbx_strand_id
1 'polypeptide(L)' 'YFRTTDVTGVITLPEGTEMVMPGDNTEMTVALIQPIAMEEGLGFAIREGGRTVGSGRVTKIIK' A
#
# COMPACT_ATOMS: atom_id res chain seq x y z
N TYR A 1 -3.80 -6.30 1.24
CA TYR A 1 -3.51 -7.72 1.52
C TYR A 1 -2.09 -7.90 2.06
N PHE A 2 -1.99 -8.20 3.35
CA PHE A 2 -0.76 -8.64 4.00
C PHE A 2 -0.87 -10.12 4.34
N ARG A 3 -0.10 -10.97 3.65
CA ARG A 3 -0.04 -12.44 3.82
C ARG A 3 -1.39 -13.17 3.72
N THR A 4 -2.26 -13.05 4.72
CA THR A 4 -3.58 -13.72 4.84
C THR A 4 -4.69 -12.75 5.22
N THR A 5 -4.36 -11.47 5.48
CA THR A 5 -5.30 -10.48 6.02
C THR A 5 -5.48 -9.32 5.06
N ASP A 6 -6.73 -8.93 4.85
CA ASP A 6 -7.09 -7.66 4.21
C ASP A 6 -7.39 -6.61 5.28
N VAL A 7 -6.80 -5.43 5.11
CA VAL A 7 -7.00 -4.27 5.96
C VAL A 7 -7.15 -3.06 5.05
N THR A 8 -8.15 -2.23 5.33
CA THR A 8 -8.36 -0.99 4.58
C THR A 8 -7.28 0.02 4.98
N GLY A 9 -6.77 0.77 3.99
CA GLY A 9 -5.83 1.85 4.24
C GLY A 9 -6.14 3.05 3.37
N VAL A 10 -5.67 4.22 3.81
CA VAL A 10 -5.70 5.47 3.06
C VAL A 10 -4.32 5.72 2.46
N ILE A 11 -4.28 5.97 1.16
CA ILE A 11 -3.04 6.25 0.42
C ILE A 11 -2.86 7.76 0.30
N THR A 12 -1.65 8.23 0.58
CA THR A 12 -1.20 9.59 0.29
C THR A 12 -0.06 9.52 -0.72
N LEU A 13 -0.25 10.19 -1.85
CA LEU A 13 0.74 10.28 -2.92
C LEU A 13 1.78 11.37 -2.59
N PRO A 14 2.97 11.32 -3.22
CA PRO A 14 3.97 12.37 -3.08
C PRO A 14 3.43 13.72 -3.53
N GLU A 15 3.95 14.80 -2.93
CA GLU A 15 3.56 16.17 -3.32
C GLU A 15 3.76 16.39 -4.83
N GLY A 16 2.78 17.03 -5.47
CA GLY A 16 2.76 17.22 -6.92
C GLY A 16 2.32 16.00 -7.74
N THR A 17 2.07 14.85 -7.11
CA THR A 17 1.53 13.65 -7.78
C THR A 17 0.02 13.56 -7.59
N GLU A 18 -0.75 13.92 -8.61
CA GLU A 18 -2.22 13.86 -8.55
C GLU A 18 -2.79 12.47 -8.84
N MET A 19 -2.11 11.69 -9.69
CA MET A 19 -2.59 10.40 -10.15
C MET A 19 -1.42 9.45 -10.44
N VAL A 20 -1.68 8.14 -10.31
CA VAL A 20 -0.76 7.06 -10.68
C VAL A 20 -1.45 6.23 -11.74
N MET A 21 -0.81 6.02 -12.89
CA MET A 21 -1.40 5.27 -14.00
C MET A 21 -1.08 3.77 -13.91
N PRO A 22 -1.90 2.89 -14.53
CA PRO A 22 -1.58 1.48 -14.62
C PRO A 22 -0.22 1.25 -15.30
N GLY A 23 0.70 0.59 -14.60
CA GLY A 23 2.07 0.32 -15.07
C GLY A 23 3.13 1.22 -14.45
N ASP A 24 2.73 2.29 -13.75
CA ASP A 24 3.66 3.18 -13.06
C ASP A 24 4.14 2.58 -11.74
N ASN A 25 5.38 2.94 -11.37
CA ASN A 25 5.91 2.72 -10.04
C ASN A 25 5.97 4.07 -9.31
N THR A 26 5.47 4.09 -8.07
CA THR A 26 5.55 5.28 -7.22
C THR A 26 5.77 4.89 -5.77
N GLU A 27 6.38 5.80 -5.00
CA GLU A 27 6.37 5.73 -3.55
C GLU A 27 5.08 6.33 -3.01
N MET A 28 4.53 5.77 -1.94
CA MET A 28 3.30 6.27 -1.33
C MET A 28 3.32 6.01 0.17
N THR A 29 2.67 6.88 0.93
CA THR A 29 2.41 6.65 2.35
C THR A 29 1.06 6.01 2.53
N VAL A 30 0.97 4.96 3.35
CA VAL A 30 -0.29 4.24 3.60
C VAL A 30 -0.61 4.23 5.09
N ALA A 31 -1.75 4.79 5.46
CA ALA A 31 -2.29 4.73 6.82
C ALA A 31 -3.34 3.62 6.92
N LEU A 32 -3.08 2.60 7.74
CA LEU A 32 -4.00 1.46 7.91
C LEU A 32 -5.03 1.77 9.00
N ILE A 33 -6.30 1.37 8.79
CA ILE A 33 -7.37 1.60 9.79
C ILE A 33 -7.22 0.71 11.04
N GLN A 34 -6.46 -0.38 10.92
CA GLN A 34 -6.16 -1.32 11.99
C GLN A 34 -4.67 -1.66 11.95
N PRO A 35 -4.05 -1.87 13.11
CA PRO A 35 -2.64 -2.24 13.17
C PRO A 35 -2.43 -3.64 12.57
N ILE A 36 -1.38 -3.77 11.77
CA ILE A 36 -0.90 -5.04 11.22
C ILE A 36 0.56 -5.20 11.58
N ALA A 37 0.94 -6.41 11.98
CA ALA A 37 2.34 -6.76 12.16
C ALA A 37 3.05 -6.77 10.80
N MET A 38 4.06 -5.91 10.64
CA MET A 38 4.82 -5.77 9.41
C MET A 38 6.29 -5.46 9.69
N GLU A 39 7.12 -5.67 8.69
CA GLU A 39 8.56 -5.38 8.68
C GLU A 39 8.94 -4.71 7.36
N GLU A 40 10.04 -3.96 7.34
CA GLU A 40 10.59 -3.43 6.11
C GLU A 40 10.96 -4.58 5.16
N GLY A 41 10.68 -4.39 3.88
CA GLY A 41 10.83 -5.42 2.87
C GLY A 41 9.66 -6.42 2.79
N LEU A 42 8.63 -6.33 3.64
CA LEU A 42 7.45 -7.16 3.49
C LEU A 42 6.67 -6.79 2.22
N GLY A 43 6.40 -7.78 1.37
CA GLY A 43 5.55 -7.62 0.18
C GLY A 43 4.06 -7.59 0.54
N PHE A 44 3.28 -6.80 -0.19
CA PHE A 44 1.83 -6.72 -0.06
C PHE A 44 1.17 -6.52 -1.43
N ALA A 45 -0.13 -6.81 -1.48
CA ALA A 45 -0.97 -6.49 -2.64
C ALA A 45 -2.04 -5.47 -2.26
N ILE A 46 -2.34 -4.55 -3.19
CA ILE A 46 -3.43 -3.58 -3.10
C ILE A 46 -4.62 -4.18 -3.82
N ARG A 47 -5.76 -4.24 -3.14
CA ARG A 47 -6.98 -4.87 -3.67
C ARG A 47 -8.16 -3.93 -3.55
N GLU A 48 -8.95 -3.84 -4.61
CA GLU A 48 -10.19 -3.09 -4.67
C GLU A 48 -11.27 -3.97 -5.32
N GLY A 49 -12.47 -4.02 -4.75
CA GLY A 49 -13.56 -4.84 -5.29
C GLY A 49 -13.22 -6.32 -5.46
N GLY A 50 -12.32 -6.86 -4.63
CA GLY A 50 -11.84 -8.25 -4.70
C GLY A 50 -10.76 -8.52 -5.74
N ARG A 51 -10.37 -7.54 -6.56
CA ARG A 51 -9.31 -7.67 -7.59
C ARG A 51 -8.01 -7.04 -7.10
N THR A 52 -6.88 -7.62 -7.51
CA THR A 52 -5.56 -7.02 -7.28
C THR A 52 -5.34 -5.91 -8.30
N VAL A 53 -5.09 -4.70 -7.83
CA VAL A 53 -4.87 -3.51 -8.66
C VAL A 53 -3.42 -2.99 -8.57
N GLY A 54 -2.66 -3.47 -7.59
CA GLY A 54 -1.25 -3.12 -7.44
C GLY A 54 -0.51 -4.08 -6.52
N SER A 55 0.82 -4.01 -6.54
CA SER A 55 1.71 -4.73 -5.64
C SER A 55 2.77 -3.79 -5.10
N GLY A 56 3.13 -3.94 -3.83
CA GLY A 56 4.13 -3.09 -3.19
C GLY A 56 4.99 -3.83 -2.19
N ARG A 57 5.98 -3.11 -1.68
CA ARG A 57 6.88 -3.57 -0.64
C ARG A 57 7.00 -2.47 0.40
N VAL A 58 6.94 -2.82 1.68
CA VAL A 58 7.11 -1.85 2.78
C VAL A 58 8.55 -1.33 2.72
N THR A 59 8.74 -0.04 2.50
CA THR A 59 10.07 0.59 2.46
C THR A 59 10.47 1.17 3.81
N LYS A 60 9.51 1.68 4.59
CA LYS A 60 9.72 2.25 5.92
C LYS A 60 8.45 2.16 6.75
N ILE A 61 8.57 1.86 8.04
CA ILE A 61 7.45 1.90 8.99
C ILE A 61 7.42 3.26 9.69
N ILE A 62 6.28 3.96 9.58
CA ILE A 62 6.03 5.25 10.20
C ILE A 62 5.07 5.00 11.38
N LYS A 63 5.41 5.51 12.56
CA LYS A 63 4.63 5.34 13.80
C LYS A 63 3.73 6.54 14.07
#